data_AF-A0A7V9KMN4-F1
#
_entry.id   AF-A0A7V9KMN4-F1
#
_cell.length_a   1.000
_cell.length_b   1.000
_cell.length_c   1.000
_cell.angle_alpha   90.00
_cell.angle_beta   90.00
_cell.angle_gamma   90.00
#
_symmetry.space_group_name_H-M   'P 1'
#
loop_
_entity.id
_entity.type
_entity.pdbx_description
1 polymer ?
#
loop_
_entity_poly.entity_id
_entity_poly.type
_entity_poly.pdbx_seq_one_letter_code
_entity_poly.pdbx_strand_id
1 'polypeptide(L)'
;MKRCPACNRVETDEALAFCRVDGTVLIDDSVSMSEGAGTVKFGPGPAASEIETRVLPPGGVAATDAKTSKPTAPTTALHAPRTAEITHELTKPKRRKTLVAIAALVAVAFAVAAYVYLSRKNNAAIESVAVLPFQNASGDPNMEYLSDGIAESLMNSLSQLPNLKVMSRITAFRYKGKDQDAEKVGKELNVRAVLTGSLKPMGDQIVISVSLDDARDSQHIWGAQYDRKASDLLSVQREIARDITGNLRLKLSGIDENRMTKHYTENPEANQLSERSFPLEQADGRGDQEID
;
A
#
# COMPACT_ATOMS: atom_id res chain seq x y z
N MET A 1 -29.00 -33.68 16.39
CA MET A 1 -30.08 -32.84 15.84
C MET A 1 -29.86 -31.44 16.36
N LYS A 2 -29.77 -30.44 15.48
CA LYS A 2 -29.45 -29.07 15.90
C LYS A 2 -30.68 -28.18 15.82
N ARG A 3 -30.88 -27.32 16.81
CA ARG A 3 -32.05 -26.45 16.91
C ARG A 3 -31.65 -24.99 16.76
N CYS A 4 -32.43 -24.27 15.96
CA CYS A 4 -32.26 -22.83 15.82
C CYS A 4 -32.94 -22.10 16.99
N PRO A 5 -32.22 -21.26 17.77
CA PRO A 5 -32.82 -20.53 18.89
C PRO A 5 -33.77 -19.40 18.44
N ALA A 6 -33.65 -18.91 17.20
CA ALA A 6 -34.48 -17.81 16.70
C ALA A 6 -35.84 -18.27 16.16
N CYS A 7 -35.87 -19.37 15.38
CA CYS A 7 -37.09 -19.85 14.73
C CYS A 7 -37.57 -21.22 15.24
N ASN A 8 -36.90 -21.78 16.25
CA ASN A 8 -37.24 -23.03 16.92
C ASN A 8 -37.38 -24.26 16.00
N ARG A 9 -36.75 -24.19 14.81
CA ARG A 9 -36.72 -25.27 13.83
C ARG A 9 -35.61 -26.26 14.14
N VAL A 10 -35.88 -27.54 13.93
CA VAL A 10 -34.91 -28.63 14.12
C VAL A 10 -34.36 -29.02 12.75
N GLU A 11 -33.04 -28.97 12.62
CA GLU A 11 -32.30 -29.43 11.44
C GLU A 11 -31.66 -30.79 11.76
N THR A 12 -31.89 -31.76 10.88
CA THR A 12 -31.40 -33.15 11.04
C THR A 12 -30.03 -33.38 10.41
N ASP A 13 -29.51 -32.39 9.67
CA ASP A 13 -28.19 -32.46 9.03
C ASP A 13 -27.11 -31.89 9.98
N GLU A 14 -26.22 -32.75 10.46
CA GLU A 14 -25.15 -32.39 11.39
C GLU A 14 -24.07 -31.49 10.76
N ALA A 15 -23.95 -31.47 9.43
CA ALA A 15 -22.97 -30.62 8.73
C ALA A 15 -23.39 -29.14 8.70
N LEU A 16 -24.64 -28.81 9.03
CA LEU A 16 -25.11 -27.43 9.09
C LEU A 16 -24.68 -26.77 10.41
N ALA A 17 -23.91 -25.69 10.29
CA ALA A 17 -23.53 -24.83 11.41
C ALA A 17 -24.50 -23.65 11.61
N PHE A 18 -25.28 -23.30 10.58
CA PHE A 18 -26.16 -22.14 10.56
C PHE A 18 -27.56 -22.49 10.03
N CYS A 19 -28.57 -21.81 10.56
CA CYS A 19 -29.95 -21.94 10.08
C CYS A 19 -30.05 -21.38 8.66
N ARG A 20 -30.66 -22.15 7.75
CA ARG A 20 -30.84 -21.75 6.34
C ARG A 20 -31.77 -20.55 6.13
N VAL A 21 -32.60 -20.22 7.11
CA VAL A 21 -33.59 -19.13 7.00
C VAL A 21 -32.99 -17.82 7.52
N ASP A 22 -32.46 -17.86 8.75
CA ASP A 22 -32.08 -16.64 9.47
C ASP A 22 -30.56 -16.49 9.66
N GLY A 23 -29.76 -17.47 9.21
CA GLY A 23 -28.30 -17.45 9.31
C GLY A 23 -27.76 -17.58 10.74
N THR A 24 -28.62 -17.76 11.74
CA THR A 24 -28.24 -17.92 13.15
C THR A 24 -27.54 -19.26 13.39
N VAL A 25 -26.53 -19.27 14.26
CA VAL A 25 -25.79 -20.49 14.63
C VAL A 25 -26.75 -21.50 15.24
N LEU A 26 -26.70 -22.74 14.76
CA LEU A 26 -27.51 -23.83 15.30
C LEU A 26 -26.86 -24.38 16.57
N ILE A 27 -27.65 -24.58 17.62
CA ILE A 27 -27.19 -25.12 18.90
C ILE A 27 -27.49 -26.63 18.90
N ASP A 28 -26.53 -27.42 19.34
CA ASP A 28 -26.73 -28.86 19.49
C ASP A 28 -27.43 -29.14 20.83
N ASP A 29 -28.57 -29.85 20.78
CA ASP A 29 -29.36 -30.15 21.98
C ASP A 29 -28.71 -31.27 22.85
N SER A 30 -27.49 -31.73 22.52
CA SER A 30 -26.81 -32.82 23.24
C SER A 30 -25.79 -32.40 24.31
N VAL A 31 -25.97 -31.27 25.01
CA VAL A 31 -25.26 -31.06 26.29
C VAL A 31 -26.15 -30.31 27.29
N SER A 32 -26.69 -31.07 28.24
CA SER A 32 -27.17 -30.54 29.51
C SER A 32 -26.00 -30.21 30.44
N MET A 33 -26.09 -29.04 31.09
CA MET A 33 -25.54 -28.71 32.41
C MET A 33 -24.02 -28.78 32.65
N SER A 34 -23.37 -27.61 32.75
CA SER A 34 -22.66 -27.20 33.97
C SER A 34 -22.14 -25.77 33.87
N GLU A 35 -22.37 -25.00 34.93
CA GLU A 35 -21.69 -23.74 35.26
C GLU A 35 -20.17 -23.96 35.41
N GLY A 36 -19.37 -22.93 35.11
CA GLY A 36 -17.99 -22.88 35.57
C GLY A 36 -17.08 -21.97 34.75
N ALA A 37 -16.80 -20.78 35.30
CA ALA A 37 -15.68 -19.96 34.89
C ALA A 37 -14.36 -20.75 35.00
N GLY A 38 -13.53 -20.74 33.95
CA GLY A 38 -12.26 -21.45 33.93
C GLY A 38 -11.28 -20.84 32.93
N THR A 39 -10.33 -20.08 33.46
CA THR A 39 -9.21 -19.44 32.76
C THR A 39 -8.32 -20.43 32.00
N VAL A 40 -8.02 -20.12 30.73
CA VAL A 40 -7.04 -20.85 29.92
C VAL A 40 -5.62 -20.54 30.42
N LYS A 41 -4.88 -21.58 30.84
CA LYS A 41 -3.50 -21.52 31.34
C LYS A 41 -2.57 -22.12 30.28
N PHE A 42 -1.75 -21.28 29.64
CA PHE A 42 -0.61 -21.73 28.82
C PHE A 42 0.57 -22.09 29.75
N GLY A 43 1.11 -23.29 29.61
CA GLY A 43 2.31 -23.74 30.33
C GLY A 43 3.60 -23.28 29.66
N PRO A 44 4.64 -22.87 30.41
CA PRO A 44 5.96 -22.61 29.87
C PRO A 44 6.81 -23.89 29.87
N GLY A 45 7.57 -24.11 28.80
CA GLY A 45 8.66 -25.09 28.80
C GLY A 45 9.92 -24.49 29.42
N PRO A 46 10.64 -25.21 30.29
CA PRO A 46 11.97 -24.81 30.71
C PRO A 46 13.08 -25.65 30.06
N ALA A 47 14.24 -24.99 30.02
CA ALA A 47 15.51 -25.37 29.46
C ALA A 47 16.35 -26.30 30.35
N ALA A 48 17.39 -26.90 29.74
CA ALA A 48 18.72 -27.20 30.29
C ALA A 48 19.60 -27.50 29.05
N SER A 49 20.66 -26.78 28.64
CA SER A 49 21.86 -26.22 29.29
C SER A 49 22.77 -27.24 29.96
N GLU A 50 24.04 -27.20 29.53
CA GLU A 50 25.31 -27.69 30.11
C GLU A 50 26.10 -28.58 29.11
N ILE A 51 27.42 -28.49 28.92
CA ILE A 51 28.53 -27.69 29.49
C ILE A 51 29.65 -27.64 28.42
N GLU A 52 30.37 -26.53 28.47
CA GLU A 52 31.65 -26.14 27.86
C GLU A 52 32.82 -27.13 28.08
N THR A 53 33.82 -27.17 27.18
CA THR A 53 35.25 -27.00 27.55
C THR A 53 36.15 -27.01 26.30
N ARG A 54 37.06 -26.06 26.32
CA ARG A 54 38.07 -25.67 25.31
C ARG A 54 39.42 -26.30 25.66
N VAL A 55 40.38 -26.19 24.73
CA VAL A 55 41.86 -26.13 24.89
C VAL A 55 42.68 -27.25 24.19
N LEU A 56 43.82 -26.81 23.65
CA LEU A 56 44.73 -27.29 22.59
C LEU A 56 45.85 -28.29 23.06
N PRO A 57 46.72 -28.81 22.16
CA PRO A 57 47.66 -29.97 22.28
C PRO A 57 49.05 -29.52 22.85
N PRO A 58 50.24 -30.19 22.72
CA PRO A 58 50.67 -31.35 21.89
C PRO A 58 51.67 -32.36 22.53
N GLY A 59 52.08 -33.38 21.75
CA GLY A 59 53.45 -33.93 21.83
C GLY A 59 53.61 -35.45 21.95
N GLY A 60 54.35 -36.02 20.98
CA GLY A 60 55.41 -37.03 21.17
C GLY A 60 55.04 -38.48 21.49
N VAL A 61 55.51 -39.42 20.66
CA VAL A 61 56.53 -40.48 20.93
C VAL A 61 56.66 -41.41 19.70
N ALA A 62 57.84 -41.52 19.08
CA ALA A 62 58.83 -42.62 19.21
C ALA A 62 58.24 -44.00 18.80
N ALA A 63 58.57 -44.56 17.62
CA ALA A 63 59.83 -45.17 17.17
C ALA A 63 60.03 -46.61 17.67
N THR A 64 60.27 -47.52 16.69
CA THR A 64 61.09 -48.77 16.64
C THR A 64 60.36 -49.84 15.81
N ASP A 65 60.79 -50.17 14.59
CA ASP A 65 61.99 -50.89 14.11
C ASP A 65 61.72 -52.38 13.89
N ALA A 66 61.93 -52.86 12.65
CA ALA A 66 62.74 -54.06 12.37
C ALA A 66 62.77 -54.40 10.85
N LYS A 67 63.93 -54.09 10.25
CA LYS A 67 64.74 -54.97 9.39
C LYS A 67 64.04 -55.94 8.42
N THR A 68 64.35 -55.81 7.13
CA THR A 68 65.10 -56.83 6.37
C THR A 68 65.70 -56.23 5.10
N SER A 69 67.02 -56.40 4.98
CA SER A 69 67.93 -55.99 3.91
C SER A 69 68.06 -57.04 2.81
N LYS A 70 68.26 -56.62 1.55
CA LYS A 70 68.96 -57.44 0.53
C LYS A 70 69.69 -56.53 -0.50
N PRO A 71 70.88 -56.91 -1.01
CA PRO A 71 71.89 -55.95 -1.50
C PRO A 71 72.04 -55.80 -3.04
N THR A 72 72.44 -54.58 -3.42
CA THR A 72 73.44 -54.08 -4.41
C THR A 72 73.62 -54.69 -5.81
N ALA A 73 73.61 -53.82 -6.84
CA ALA A 73 74.61 -53.73 -7.92
C ALA A 73 74.61 -52.32 -8.58
N PRO A 74 75.72 -51.86 -9.22
CA PRO A 74 76.02 -50.44 -9.43
C PRO A 74 75.72 -49.85 -10.82
N THR A 75 75.51 -48.54 -10.82
CA THR A 75 75.79 -47.49 -11.83
C THR A 75 75.89 -47.87 -13.31
N THR A 76 75.03 -47.25 -14.13
CA THR A 76 75.41 -46.73 -15.44
C THR A 76 74.78 -45.36 -15.62
N ALA A 77 75.62 -44.34 -15.68
CA ALA A 77 75.25 -42.99 -16.10
C ALA A 77 75.10 -42.97 -17.63
N LEU A 78 74.02 -42.39 -18.13
CA LEU A 78 73.94 -41.89 -19.50
C LEU A 78 73.34 -40.49 -19.50
N HIS A 79 74.08 -39.55 -20.09
CA HIS A 79 73.66 -38.16 -20.31
C HIS A 79 72.61 -38.06 -21.42
N ALA A 80 71.51 -37.36 -21.09
CA ALA A 80 70.66 -36.44 -21.87
C ALA A 80 70.26 -36.76 -23.34
N PRO A 81 69.02 -36.38 -23.70
CA PRO A 81 68.87 -35.04 -24.25
C PRO A 81 67.81 -34.20 -23.51
N ARG A 82 68.11 -32.90 -23.41
CA ARG A 82 67.17 -31.87 -22.96
C ARG A 82 65.91 -31.94 -23.82
N THR A 83 64.80 -32.38 -23.26
CA THR A 83 63.50 -31.86 -23.69
C THR A 83 63.50 -30.39 -23.29
N ALA A 84 63.58 -29.51 -24.28
CA ALA A 84 63.23 -28.12 -24.07
C ALA A 84 61.82 -28.11 -23.47
N GLU A 85 61.72 -27.75 -22.19
CA GLU A 85 60.45 -27.31 -21.62
C GLU A 85 60.01 -26.10 -22.44
N ILE A 86 59.14 -26.32 -23.41
CA ILE A 86 58.26 -25.26 -23.87
C ILE A 86 57.23 -25.09 -22.75
N THR A 87 57.66 -24.44 -21.68
CA THR A 87 56.74 -23.76 -20.78
C THR A 87 56.13 -22.65 -21.62
N HIS A 88 55.01 -22.96 -22.27
CA HIS A 88 54.07 -21.93 -22.67
C HIS A 88 53.66 -21.23 -21.38
N GLU A 89 54.31 -20.10 -21.10
CA GLU A 89 53.78 -19.01 -20.30
C GLU A 89 52.34 -18.78 -20.78
N LEU A 90 51.39 -19.40 -20.06
CA LEU A 90 49.97 -19.15 -20.20
C LEU A 90 49.78 -17.68 -19.85
N THR A 91 49.86 -16.86 -20.89
CA THR A 91 49.66 -15.42 -20.84
C THR A 91 48.35 -15.19 -20.11
N LYS A 92 48.48 -14.69 -18.88
CA LYS A 92 47.40 -14.50 -17.90
C LYS A 92 46.20 -13.85 -18.60
N PRO A 93 45.04 -14.53 -18.73
CA PRO A 93 44.05 -14.12 -19.70
C PRO A 93 43.39 -12.81 -19.26
N LYS A 94 43.65 -11.75 -20.03
CA LYS A 94 43.02 -10.41 -19.94
C LYS A 94 41.47 -10.51 -19.97
N ARG A 95 40.92 -11.66 -20.42
CA ARG A 95 39.49 -12.02 -20.42
C ARG A 95 38.84 -12.09 -19.03
N ARG A 96 39.59 -12.37 -17.95
CA ARG A 96 39.00 -12.40 -16.59
C ARG A 96 38.59 -11.00 -16.12
N LYS A 97 39.36 -9.97 -16.48
CA LYS A 97 39.02 -8.57 -16.17
C LYS A 97 37.81 -8.09 -16.96
N THR A 98 37.68 -8.50 -18.23
CA THR A 98 36.50 -8.16 -19.05
C THR A 98 35.24 -8.86 -18.56
N LEU A 99 35.34 -10.13 -18.13
CA LEU A 99 34.20 -10.84 -17.53
C LEU A 99 33.74 -10.22 -16.20
N VAL A 100 34.67 -9.77 -15.36
CA VAL A 100 34.34 -9.06 -14.12
C VAL A 100 33.68 -7.70 -14.43
N ALA A 101 34.18 -6.97 -15.43
CA ALA A 101 33.58 -5.70 -15.85
C ALA A 101 32.16 -5.89 -16.41
N ILE A 102 31.92 -6.93 -17.21
CA ILE A 102 30.58 -7.26 -17.73
C ILE A 102 29.65 -7.67 -16.58
N ALA A 103 30.11 -8.51 -15.65
CA ALA A 103 29.32 -8.92 -14.49
C ALA A 103 28.94 -7.71 -13.62
N ALA A 104 29.87 -6.76 -13.43
CA ALA A 104 29.59 -5.52 -12.70
C ALA A 104 28.56 -4.64 -13.44
N LEU A 105 28.66 -4.51 -14.76
CA LEU A 105 27.66 -3.77 -15.55
C LEU A 105 26.27 -4.41 -15.50
N VAL A 106 26.19 -5.74 -15.57
CA VAL A 106 24.91 -6.47 -15.43
C VAL A 106 24.35 -6.29 -14.02
N ALA A 107 25.18 -6.34 -12.98
CA ALA A 107 24.75 -6.10 -11.61
C ALA A 107 24.22 -4.67 -11.41
N VAL A 108 24.88 -3.66 -11.99
CA VAL A 108 24.42 -2.27 -11.96
C VAL A 108 23.12 -2.11 -12.75
N ALA A 109 23.03 -2.68 -13.94
CA ALA A 109 21.79 -2.64 -14.74
C ALA A 109 20.62 -3.32 -14.00
N PHE A 110 20.87 -4.44 -13.33
CA PHE A 110 19.88 -5.13 -12.50
C PHE A 110 19.49 -4.32 -11.27
N ALA A 111 20.45 -3.69 -10.59
CA ALA A 111 20.18 -2.82 -9.45
C ALA A 111 19.36 -1.58 -9.87
N VAL A 112 19.69 -0.97 -11.00
CA VAL A 112 18.92 0.15 -11.57
C VAL A 112 17.53 -0.31 -11.99
N ALA A 113 17.40 -1.46 -12.66
CA ALA A 113 16.10 -2.00 -13.03
C ALA A 113 15.24 -2.33 -11.80
N ALA A 114 15.82 -2.94 -10.77
CA ALA A 114 15.16 -3.22 -9.50
C ALA A 114 14.75 -1.93 -8.79
N TYR A 115 15.62 -0.92 -8.75
CA TYR A 115 15.33 0.39 -8.17
C TYR A 115 14.17 1.08 -8.91
N VAL A 116 14.18 1.09 -10.24
CA VAL A 116 13.08 1.67 -11.04
C VAL A 116 11.79 0.88 -10.86
N TYR A 117 11.84 -0.45 -10.83
CA TYR A 117 10.68 -1.31 -10.62
C TYR A 117 10.05 -1.08 -9.24
N LEU A 118 10.87 -1.02 -8.18
CA LEU A 118 10.43 -0.73 -6.82
C LEU A 118 9.90 0.71 -6.69
N SER A 119 10.55 1.68 -7.33
CA SER A 119 10.09 3.08 -7.34
C SER A 119 8.75 3.25 -8.06
N ARG A 120 8.54 2.55 -9.18
CA ARG A 120 7.24 2.55 -9.89
C ARG A 120 6.13 1.89 -9.08
N LYS A 121 6.43 0.81 -8.34
CA LYS A 121 5.45 0.18 -7.44
C LYS A 121 5.03 1.11 -6.30
N ASN A 122 5.97 1.92 -5.81
CA ASN A 122 5.69 2.87 -4.73
C ASN A 122 4.90 4.09 -5.21
N ASN A 123 5.17 4.58 -6.42
CA ASN A 123 4.43 5.65 -7.10
C ASN A 123 3.23 5.15 -7.93
N ALA A 124 2.75 3.92 -7.69
CA ALA A 124 1.55 3.44 -8.35
C ALA A 124 0.36 4.33 -7.98
N ALA A 125 -0.46 4.67 -8.98
CA ALA A 125 -1.66 5.46 -8.81
C ALA A 125 -2.57 4.84 -7.73
N ILE A 126 -3.36 5.68 -7.06
CA ILE A 126 -4.27 5.21 -6.01
C ILE A 126 -5.48 4.58 -6.70
N GLU A 127 -5.47 3.26 -6.80
CA GLU A 127 -6.52 2.48 -7.48
C GLU A 127 -7.68 2.09 -6.55
N SER A 128 -7.53 2.25 -5.24
CA SER A 128 -8.58 1.94 -4.27
C SER A 128 -8.59 2.89 -3.08
N VAL A 129 -9.79 3.32 -2.69
CA VAL A 129 -10.01 4.26 -1.58
C VAL A 129 -11.17 3.79 -0.68
N ALA A 130 -11.01 3.94 0.62
CA ALA A 130 -12.12 3.88 1.57
C ALA A 130 -12.43 5.28 2.08
N VAL A 131 -13.68 5.71 2.01
CA VAL A 131 -14.16 6.91 2.69
C VAL A 131 -14.72 6.49 4.03
N LEU A 132 -14.13 6.93 5.13
CA LEU A 132 -14.67 6.63 6.45
C LEU A 132 -15.78 7.61 6.83
N PRO A 133 -16.68 7.22 7.74
CA PRO A 133 -17.65 8.17 8.29
C PRO A 133 -16.91 9.32 8.96
N PHE A 134 -17.35 10.54 8.66
CA PHE A 134 -16.72 11.71 9.24
C PHE A 134 -17.02 11.75 10.75
N GLN A 135 -16.04 12.17 11.52
CA GLN A 135 -16.13 12.27 12.97
C GLN A 135 -16.92 13.52 13.35
N ASN A 136 -17.94 13.34 14.17
CA ASN A 136 -18.67 14.43 14.79
C ASN A 136 -18.00 14.81 16.11
N ALA A 137 -17.32 15.96 16.16
CA ALA A 137 -16.59 16.38 17.35
C ALA A 137 -17.49 16.94 18.47
N SER A 138 -18.77 17.22 18.19
CA SER A 138 -19.70 17.80 19.18
C SER A 138 -20.73 16.84 19.73
N GLY A 139 -20.96 15.70 19.09
CA GLY A 139 -22.01 14.74 19.48
C GLY A 139 -23.44 15.22 19.17
N ASP A 140 -23.59 16.29 18.38
CA ASP A 140 -24.90 16.80 17.94
C ASP A 140 -25.49 15.87 16.86
N PRO A 141 -26.72 15.32 17.03
CA PRO A 141 -27.37 14.48 16.02
C PRO A 141 -27.52 15.14 14.64
N ASN A 142 -27.66 16.47 14.57
CA ASN A 142 -27.75 17.18 13.29
C ASN A 142 -26.41 17.15 12.54
N MET A 143 -25.30 17.26 13.27
CA MET A 143 -23.95 17.11 12.70
C MET A 143 -23.67 15.67 12.28
N GLU A 144 -24.26 14.71 12.98
CA GLU A 144 -24.17 13.30 12.64
C GLU A 144 -24.70 13.04 11.23
N TYR A 145 -25.91 13.54 10.95
CA TYR A 145 -26.53 13.44 9.63
C TYR A 145 -25.70 14.11 8.54
N LEU A 146 -25.15 15.31 8.81
CA LEU A 146 -24.27 15.99 7.86
C LEU A 146 -22.98 15.20 7.61
N SER A 147 -22.35 14.70 8.67
CA SER A 147 -21.07 13.97 8.61
C SER A 147 -21.20 12.71 7.75
N ASP A 148 -22.28 11.96 7.93
CA ASP A 148 -22.57 10.74 7.18
C ASP A 148 -23.01 11.07 5.74
N GLY A 149 -23.79 12.12 5.56
CA GLY A 149 -24.25 12.59 4.25
C GLY A 149 -23.09 13.07 3.36
N ILE A 150 -22.10 13.77 3.93
CA ILE A 150 -20.88 14.17 3.20
C ILE A 150 -20.10 12.93 2.79
N ALA A 151 -19.85 11.99 3.71
CA ALA A 151 -19.12 10.75 3.43
C ALA A 151 -19.80 9.94 2.31
N GLU A 152 -21.12 9.79 2.35
CA GLU A 152 -21.90 9.09 1.34
C GLU A 152 -21.88 9.80 -0.02
N SER A 153 -22.00 11.13 -0.03
CA SER A 153 -21.91 11.91 -1.27
C SER A 153 -20.50 11.81 -1.90
N LEU A 154 -19.45 11.74 -1.07
CA LEU A 154 -18.08 11.51 -1.52
C LEU A 154 -17.89 10.10 -2.08
N MET A 155 -18.39 9.06 -1.41
CA MET A 155 -18.35 7.69 -1.94
C MET A 155 -19.01 7.61 -3.32
N ASN A 156 -20.17 8.23 -3.48
CA ASN A 156 -20.93 8.24 -4.73
C ASN A 156 -20.25 9.04 -5.84
N SER A 157 -19.54 10.12 -5.50
CA SER A 157 -18.84 10.95 -6.48
C SER A 157 -17.52 10.32 -6.89
N LEU A 158 -16.78 9.74 -5.95
CA LEU A 158 -15.51 9.04 -6.21
C LEU A 158 -15.71 7.73 -6.97
N SER A 159 -16.82 7.01 -6.75
CA SER A 159 -17.09 5.75 -7.47
C SER A 159 -17.32 5.94 -8.97
N GLN A 160 -17.59 7.17 -9.41
CA GLN A 160 -17.72 7.53 -10.82
C GLN A 160 -16.35 7.78 -11.48
N LEU A 161 -15.27 7.87 -10.72
CA LEU A 161 -13.93 8.06 -11.27
C LEU A 161 -13.43 6.77 -11.94
N PRO A 162 -12.91 6.84 -13.18
CA PRO A 162 -12.40 5.66 -13.87
C PRO A 162 -11.16 5.12 -13.13
N ASN A 163 -11.04 3.80 -13.10
CA ASN A 163 -9.91 3.08 -12.48
C ASN A 163 -9.77 3.28 -10.95
N LEU A 164 -10.79 3.82 -10.27
CA LEU A 164 -10.82 3.93 -8.82
C LEU A 164 -11.88 2.99 -8.23
N LYS A 165 -11.46 2.12 -7.31
CA LYS A 165 -12.36 1.27 -6.53
C LYS A 165 -12.68 1.95 -5.21
N VAL A 166 -13.96 2.20 -4.95
CA VAL A 166 -14.40 2.78 -3.67
C VAL A 166 -14.99 1.68 -2.78
N MET A 167 -14.58 1.66 -1.51
CA MET A 167 -15.14 0.73 -0.53
C MET A 167 -16.63 0.99 -0.30
N SER A 168 -17.42 -0.08 -0.18
CA SER A 168 -18.86 0.02 0.09
C SER A 168 -19.15 0.76 1.39
N ARG A 169 -20.20 1.58 1.37
CA ARG A 169 -20.75 2.30 2.54
C ARG A 169 -20.92 1.37 3.74
N ILE A 170 -21.55 0.21 3.57
CA ILE A 170 -21.83 -0.72 4.67
C ILE A 170 -20.54 -1.19 5.35
N THR A 171 -19.50 -1.44 4.58
CA THR A 171 -18.22 -1.92 5.09
C THR A 171 -17.45 -0.80 5.78
N ALA A 172 -17.36 0.38 5.15
CA ALA A 172 -16.66 1.53 5.70
C ALA A 172 -17.34 2.06 6.98
N PHE A 173 -18.67 2.05 7.04
CA PHE A 173 -19.42 2.51 8.20
C PHE A 173 -19.25 1.62 9.45
N ARG A 174 -18.66 0.43 9.32
CA ARG A 174 -18.26 -0.39 10.49
C ARG A 174 -17.19 0.27 11.36
N TYR A 175 -16.51 1.30 10.85
CA TYR A 175 -15.51 2.09 11.58
C TYR A 175 -16.10 3.34 12.24
N LYS A 176 -17.42 3.52 12.22
CA LYS A 176 -18.06 4.60 12.98
C LYS A 176 -17.77 4.45 14.46
N GLY A 177 -17.27 5.53 15.09
CA GLY A 177 -16.94 5.54 16.52
C GLY A 177 -15.76 4.63 16.91
N LYS A 178 -14.99 4.13 15.94
CA LYS A 178 -13.78 3.34 16.18
C LYS A 178 -12.55 4.14 15.81
N ASP A 179 -11.39 3.61 16.18
CA ASP A 179 -10.10 4.10 15.70
C ASP A 179 -10.06 4.06 14.16
N GLN A 180 -9.71 5.20 13.57
CA GLN A 180 -9.65 5.45 12.13
C GLN A 180 -8.21 5.47 11.61
N ASP A 181 -7.28 4.81 12.31
CA ASP A 181 -5.91 4.58 11.84
C ASP A 181 -5.89 4.06 10.39
N ALA A 182 -5.32 4.87 9.50
CA ALA A 182 -5.37 4.65 8.05
C ALA A 182 -4.66 3.34 7.65
N GLU A 183 -3.57 2.98 8.33
CA GLU A 183 -2.82 1.76 8.05
C GLU A 183 -3.63 0.50 8.40
N LYS A 184 -4.22 0.47 9.60
CA LYS A 184 -5.06 -0.64 10.06
C LYS A 184 -6.31 -0.79 9.20
N VAL A 185 -7.04 0.32 9.00
CA VAL A 185 -8.25 0.34 8.17
C VAL A 185 -7.91 -0.13 6.76
N GLY A 186 -6.84 0.39 6.17
CA GLY A 186 -6.49 0.05 4.80
C GLY A 186 -6.05 -1.41 4.62
N LYS A 187 -5.41 -2.01 5.62
CA LYS A 187 -5.12 -3.46 5.65
C LYS A 187 -6.39 -4.30 5.76
N GLU A 188 -7.29 -3.95 6.68
CA GLU A 188 -8.54 -4.69 6.91
C GLU A 188 -9.50 -4.59 5.73
N LEU A 189 -9.55 -3.43 5.08
CA LEU A 189 -10.39 -3.15 3.92
C LEU A 189 -9.72 -3.43 2.57
N ASN A 190 -8.43 -3.76 2.57
CA ASN A 190 -7.61 -3.95 1.37
C ASN A 190 -7.70 -2.75 0.38
N VAL A 191 -7.54 -1.54 0.91
CA VAL A 191 -7.52 -0.29 0.12
C VAL A 191 -6.16 0.39 0.17
N ARG A 192 -5.84 1.18 -0.86
CA ARG A 192 -4.57 1.90 -0.96
C ARG A 192 -4.59 3.25 -0.23
N ALA A 193 -5.73 3.92 -0.20
CA ALA A 193 -5.87 5.17 0.53
C ALA A 193 -7.13 5.16 1.41
N VAL A 194 -7.07 5.92 2.49
CA VAL A 194 -8.19 6.13 3.39
C VAL A 194 -8.49 7.61 3.45
N LEU A 195 -9.74 7.98 3.17
CA LEU A 195 -10.24 9.34 3.32
C LEU A 195 -10.95 9.45 4.66
N THR A 196 -10.45 10.32 5.52
CA THR A 196 -10.98 10.62 6.84
C THR A 196 -11.46 12.06 6.89
N GLY A 197 -12.32 12.36 7.85
CA GLY A 197 -12.77 13.73 8.05
C GLY A 197 -13.40 13.96 9.41
N SER A 198 -13.49 15.22 9.81
CA SER A 198 -14.14 15.63 11.05
C SER A 198 -14.92 16.92 10.89
N LEU A 199 -16.01 17.03 11.62
CA LEU A 199 -16.86 18.22 11.70
C LEU A 199 -16.78 18.75 13.12
N LYS A 200 -16.47 20.03 13.26
CA LYS A 200 -16.41 20.72 14.54
C LYS A 200 -17.22 22.02 14.46
N PRO A 201 -18.21 22.22 15.34
CA PRO A 201 -18.89 23.50 15.44
C PRO A 201 -17.96 24.57 16.02
N MET A 202 -18.09 25.78 15.49
CA MET A 202 -17.38 26.97 15.91
C MET A 202 -18.32 28.18 15.82
N GLY A 203 -19.10 28.40 16.89
CA GLY A 203 -20.13 29.43 16.92
C GLY A 203 -21.27 29.11 15.93
N ASP A 204 -21.52 30.03 14.99
CA ASP A 204 -22.51 29.85 13.90
C ASP A 204 -21.95 29.08 12.69
N GLN A 205 -20.67 28.69 12.75
CA GLN A 205 -19.98 28.01 11.67
C GLN A 205 -19.62 26.57 12.03
N ILE A 206 -19.33 25.78 11.00
CA ILE A 206 -18.88 24.41 11.06
C ILE A 206 -17.54 24.36 10.32
N VAL A 207 -16.52 23.91 11.03
CA VAL A 207 -15.22 23.59 10.46
C VAL A 207 -15.22 22.13 10.05
N ILE A 208 -14.96 21.89 8.76
CA ILE A 208 -14.94 20.56 8.16
C ILE A 208 -13.51 20.30 7.72
N SER A 209 -12.85 19.34 8.37
CA SER A 209 -11.49 18.91 8.01
C SER A 209 -11.55 17.60 7.28
N VAL A 210 -10.78 17.47 6.19
CA VAL A 210 -10.73 16.27 5.36
C VAL A 210 -9.27 15.94 5.08
N SER A 211 -8.95 14.65 5.14
CA SER A 211 -7.62 14.12 4.87
C SER A 211 -7.72 12.85 4.03
N LEU A 212 -6.78 12.69 3.10
CA LEU A 212 -6.52 11.48 2.36
C LEU A 212 -5.12 11.00 2.73
N ASP A 213 -5.03 9.79 3.26
CA ASP A 213 -3.78 9.20 3.75
C ASP A 213 -3.49 7.86 3.03
N ASP A 214 -2.23 7.56 2.74
CA ASP A 214 -1.80 6.28 2.16
C ASP A 214 -1.86 5.20 3.25
N ALA A 215 -2.59 4.12 2.98
CA ALA A 215 -2.82 3.03 3.90
C ALA A 215 -1.58 2.14 4.17
N ARG A 216 -0.49 2.28 3.40
CA ARG A 216 0.67 1.39 3.56
C ARG A 216 1.65 1.88 4.62
N ASP A 217 1.76 3.19 4.75
CA ASP A 217 2.77 3.86 5.58
C ASP A 217 2.22 5.09 6.31
N SER A 218 0.89 5.26 6.33
CA SER A 218 0.20 6.37 7.00
C SER A 218 0.70 7.75 6.57
N GLN A 219 1.17 7.88 5.32
CA GLN A 219 1.60 9.16 4.78
C GLN A 219 0.41 10.01 4.39
N HIS A 220 0.44 11.27 4.79
CA HIS A 220 -0.57 12.25 4.38
C HIS A 220 -0.40 12.64 2.90
N ILE A 221 -1.40 12.32 2.08
CA ILE A 221 -1.38 12.61 0.63
C ILE A 221 -1.95 14.00 0.34
N TRP A 222 -3.07 14.34 0.99
CA TRP A 222 -3.79 15.58 0.78
C TRP A 222 -4.73 15.86 1.94
N GLY A 223 -4.95 17.15 2.24
CA GLY A 223 -5.98 17.56 3.16
C GLY A 223 -6.54 18.93 2.79
N ALA A 224 -7.77 19.19 3.24
CA ALA A 224 -8.43 20.47 3.10
C ALA A 224 -9.28 20.77 4.33
N GLN A 225 -9.49 22.06 4.56
CA GLN A 225 -10.34 22.56 5.63
C GLN A 225 -11.33 23.57 5.06
N TYR A 226 -12.60 23.40 5.42
CA TYR A 226 -13.70 24.24 4.99
C TYR A 226 -14.36 24.90 6.19
N ASP A 227 -14.62 26.19 6.08
CA ASP A 227 -15.43 26.94 7.04
C ASP A 227 -16.77 27.29 6.37
N ARG A 228 -17.88 26.84 6.96
CA ARG A 228 -19.23 26.99 6.40
C ARG A 228 -20.26 27.28 7.49
N LYS A 229 -21.29 28.04 7.16
CA LYS A 229 -22.39 28.32 8.10
C LYS A 229 -23.22 27.08 8.36
N ALA A 230 -23.61 26.88 9.62
CA ALA A 230 -24.49 25.78 10.01
C ALA A 230 -25.89 25.90 9.40
N SER A 231 -26.34 27.11 9.05
CA SER A 231 -27.66 27.34 8.45
C SER A 231 -27.85 26.78 7.04
N ASP A 232 -26.76 26.38 6.35
CA ASP A 232 -26.79 25.95 4.94
C ASP A 232 -26.34 24.49 4.74
N LEU A 233 -26.57 23.64 5.74
CA LEU A 233 -26.16 22.23 5.81
C LEU A 233 -26.30 21.46 4.47
N LEU A 234 -27.44 21.60 3.78
CA LEU A 234 -27.75 20.83 2.57
C LEU A 234 -26.98 21.32 1.33
N SER A 235 -26.73 22.63 1.21
CA SER A 235 -25.89 23.15 0.13
C SER A 235 -24.42 22.85 0.40
N VAL A 236 -24.00 23.00 1.66
CA VAL A 236 -22.65 22.68 2.16
C VAL A 236 -22.27 21.25 1.81
N GLN A 237 -23.15 20.26 2.05
CA GLN A 237 -22.88 18.86 1.71
C GLN A 237 -22.55 18.66 0.22
N ARG A 238 -23.37 19.20 -0.68
CA ARG A 238 -23.20 19.00 -2.13
C ARG A 238 -21.99 19.74 -2.68
N GLU A 239 -21.76 20.96 -2.19
CA GLU A 239 -20.62 21.79 -2.61
C GLU A 239 -19.29 21.15 -2.18
N ILE A 240 -19.17 20.78 -0.90
CA ILE A 240 -17.96 20.19 -0.35
C ILE A 240 -17.65 18.85 -1.00
N ALA A 241 -18.66 17.99 -1.21
CA ALA A 241 -18.44 16.72 -1.87
C ALA A 241 -17.89 16.89 -3.30
N ARG A 242 -18.41 17.88 -4.05
CA ARG A 242 -17.94 18.20 -5.40
C ARG A 242 -16.52 18.75 -5.39
N ASP A 243 -16.22 19.69 -4.50
CA ASP A 243 -14.91 20.31 -4.41
C ASP A 243 -13.83 19.30 -4.01
N ILE A 244 -14.06 18.51 -2.97
CA ILE A 244 -13.14 17.44 -2.56
C ILE A 244 -12.92 16.46 -3.71
N THR A 245 -14.00 15.98 -4.35
CA THR A 245 -13.87 15.02 -5.46
C THR A 245 -13.09 15.61 -6.64
N GLY A 246 -13.30 16.89 -6.95
CA GLY A 246 -12.56 17.61 -7.99
C GLY A 246 -11.06 17.66 -7.70
N ASN A 247 -10.68 18.02 -6.48
CA ASN A 247 -9.30 18.05 -6.03
C ASN A 247 -8.67 16.64 -5.99
N LEU A 248 -9.43 15.65 -5.50
CA LEU A 248 -8.96 14.28 -5.35
C LEU A 248 -8.78 13.58 -6.70
N ARG A 249 -9.59 13.91 -7.71
CA ARG A 249 -9.47 13.34 -9.06
C ARG A 249 -8.06 13.53 -9.64
N LEU A 250 -7.45 14.69 -9.43
CA LEU A 250 -6.09 14.96 -9.91
C LEU A 250 -5.05 14.09 -9.17
N LYS A 251 -5.21 13.91 -7.86
CA LYS A 251 -4.30 13.10 -7.02
C LYS A 251 -4.45 11.60 -7.26
N LEU A 252 -5.67 11.12 -7.46
CA LEU A 252 -5.98 9.68 -7.63
C LEU A 252 -5.69 9.19 -9.05
N SER A 253 -5.83 10.04 -10.07
CA SER A 253 -5.64 9.66 -11.47
C SER A 253 -4.17 9.41 -11.85
N GLY A 254 -3.20 9.68 -10.97
CA GLY A 254 -1.78 9.50 -11.27
C GLY A 254 -1.30 10.36 -12.45
N ILE A 255 -2.09 11.39 -12.81
CA ILE A 255 -1.69 12.41 -13.75
C ILE A 255 -0.76 13.34 -12.97
N ASP A 256 0.52 12.97 -12.93
CA ASP A 256 1.57 13.91 -12.58
C ASP A 256 1.40 15.16 -13.45
N GLU A 257 1.42 16.35 -12.84
CA GLU A 257 1.50 17.63 -13.57
C GLU A 257 2.61 17.60 -14.63
N ASN A 258 3.65 16.80 -14.40
CA ASN A 258 4.77 16.61 -15.31
C ASN A 258 4.39 15.98 -16.67
N ARG A 259 3.26 15.26 -16.77
CA ARG A 259 2.72 14.79 -18.06
C ARG A 259 1.95 15.88 -18.79
N MET A 260 1.34 16.81 -18.06
CA MET A 260 0.69 17.98 -18.66
C MET A 260 1.73 18.94 -19.23
N THR A 261 2.86 19.18 -18.55
CA THR A 261 3.97 19.97 -19.11
C THR A 261 4.61 19.29 -20.32
N LYS A 262 4.71 17.96 -20.34
CA LYS A 262 5.33 17.24 -21.46
C LYS A 262 4.46 17.25 -22.73
N HIS A 263 3.13 17.19 -22.58
CA HIS A 263 2.22 17.32 -23.72
C HIS A 263 1.97 18.79 -24.13
N TYR A 264 2.12 19.75 -23.22
CA TYR A 264 2.00 21.18 -23.55
C TYR A 264 3.24 21.74 -24.27
N THR A 265 4.41 21.08 -24.14
CA THR A 265 5.66 21.51 -24.79
C THR A 265 5.87 20.90 -26.19
N GLU A 266 4.97 20.05 -26.69
CA GLU A 266 5.06 19.48 -28.06
C GLU A 266 4.26 20.27 -29.12
N ASN A 267 3.68 21.43 -28.78
CA ASN A 267 3.15 22.34 -29.79
C ASN A 267 3.38 23.84 -29.46
N PRO A 268 4.53 24.41 -29.85
CA PRO A 268 4.81 25.83 -29.67
C PRO A 268 3.99 26.77 -30.59
N GLU A 269 3.08 26.28 -31.45
CA GLU A 269 2.33 27.15 -32.38
C GLU A 269 0.84 27.37 -32.04
N ALA A 270 0.31 26.87 -30.92
CA ALA A 270 -1.11 27.07 -30.59
C ALA A 270 -1.42 28.33 -29.76
N ASN A 271 -0.53 29.33 -29.73
CA ASN A 271 -0.69 30.57 -28.95
C ASN A 271 -0.57 31.82 -29.83
N GLN A 272 -1.35 31.92 -30.92
CA GLN A 272 -1.42 33.18 -31.70
C GLN A 272 -2.82 33.57 -32.24
N LEU A 273 -3.92 32.97 -31.77
CA LEU A 273 -5.25 33.30 -32.34
C LEU A 273 -6.30 33.85 -31.38
N SER A 274 -5.94 34.31 -30.18
CA SER A 274 -6.88 35.04 -29.30
C SER A 274 -6.76 36.56 -29.37
N GLU A 275 -5.76 37.12 -30.07
CA GLU A 275 -5.57 38.56 -30.16
C GLU A 275 -5.83 39.09 -31.57
N ARG A 276 -7.09 39.06 -32.02
CA ARG A 276 -7.59 39.95 -33.08
C ARG A 276 -9.08 39.78 -33.29
N SER A 277 -9.88 40.53 -32.53
CA SER A 277 -11.06 41.26 -33.04
C SER A 277 -11.90 41.82 -31.89
N PHE A 278 -11.56 43.01 -31.44
CA PHE A 278 -12.56 43.96 -30.93
C PHE A 278 -12.17 45.35 -31.40
N PRO A 279 -12.77 45.86 -32.48
CA PRO A 279 -12.89 47.30 -32.68
C PRO A 279 -14.17 47.78 -31.98
N LEU A 280 -13.99 48.66 -31.01
CA LEU A 280 -15.01 49.60 -30.58
C LEU A 280 -15.31 50.52 -31.75
N GLU A 281 -16.53 50.48 -32.28
CA GLU A 281 -17.02 51.53 -33.18
C GLU A 281 -18.12 52.31 -32.45
N GLN A 282 -17.71 53.47 -31.94
CA GLN A 282 -18.57 54.51 -31.42
C GLN A 282 -18.53 55.66 -32.42
N ALA A 283 -19.63 55.90 -33.13
CA ALA A 283 -19.97 57.12 -33.87
C ALA A 283 -21.51 57.16 -33.92
N ASP A 284 -22.16 58.05 -33.18
CA ASP A 284 -22.53 59.42 -33.57
C ASP A 284 -23.61 59.46 -34.67
N GLY A 285 -24.71 60.18 -34.38
CA GLY A 285 -25.88 60.24 -35.28
C GLY A 285 -27.16 60.77 -34.64
N ARG A 286 -27.13 62.04 -34.22
CA ARG A 286 -28.29 62.91 -33.95
C ARG A 286 -29.20 63.04 -35.19
N GLY A 287 -30.52 63.13 -35.00
CA GLY A 287 -31.51 63.60 -35.99
C GLY A 287 -32.83 62.82 -35.90
N ASP A 288 -33.84 63.27 -35.15
CA ASP A 288 -34.88 64.28 -35.50
C ASP A 288 -36.11 63.67 -36.22
N GLN A 289 -37.29 64.25 -35.94
CA GLN A 289 -38.63 64.11 -36.57
C GLN A 289 -39.52 62.93 -36.11
N GLU A 290 -40.60 63.09 -35.32
CA GLU A 290 -41.79 63.97 -35.36
C GLU A 290 -42.89 63.51 -36.35
N ILE A 291 -44.14 63.46 -35.84
CA ILE A 291 -45.47 63.41 -36.50
C ILE A 291 -45.82 62.04 -37.16
N ASP A 292 -46.91 61.34 -36.84
CA ASP A 292 -48.32 61.71 -36.62
C ASP A 292 -49.03 60.67 -35.71
#